data_AF-A0A6I8R8G5-F1
#
_entry.id   AF-A0A6I8R8G5-F1
#
_cell.length_a   1.000
_cell.length_b   1.000
_cell.length_c   1.000
_cell.angle_alpha   90.00
_cell.angle_beta   90.00
_cell.angle_gamma   90.00
#
_symmetry.space_group_name_H-M   'P 1'
#
loop_
_entity.id
_entity.type
_entity.pdbx_description
1 polymer ?
#
loop_
_entity_poly.entity_id
_entity_poly.type
_entity_poly.pdbx_seq_one_letter_code
_entity_poly.pdbx_strand_id
1 'polypeptide(L)'
;MDRDFRYYFQHPWSRIVIAYLVTFLNFLIFAEDPISHSQTEANVIVVGNCFSFTVTKYPGIGWGILKVILWLLAIVTGLIAGKFLFHQRLFGYVLRLKMFREDHGSWMTMFFSTILFLFFFSHIYNLFLLMAGGMSTYIINEYMGIRNESFMKVAAVGTWMGDFVTAWMDKMSHTPKRWLL
;
A
#
# COMPACT_ATOMS: atom_id res chain seq x y z
N MET A 1 14.84 31.72 23.49
CA MET A 1 14.48 30.69 22.49
C MET A 1 13.03 30.92 22.16
N ASP A 2 12.75 31.46 20.98
CA ASP A 2 11.38 31.66 20.52
C ASP A 2 10.68 30.31 20.40
N ARG A 3 9.48 30.20 20.98
CA ARG A 3 8.66 28.99 20.90
C ARG A 3 8.02 28.93 19.52
N ASP A 4 8.77 28.43 18.55
CA ASP A 4 8.28 28.20 17.21
C ASP A 4 7.11 27.20 17.21
N PHE A 5 6.20 27.32 16.25
CA PHE A 5 5.07 26.40 16.04
C PHE A 5 5.52 24.92 16.04
N ARG A 6 6.74 24.65 15.56
CA ARG A 6 7.36 23.32 15.55
C ARG A 6 7.52 22.72 16.95
N TYR A 7 7.81 23.54 17.95
CA TYR A 7 7.95 23.10 19.34
C TYR A 7 6.63 22.54 19.89
N TYR A 8 5.51 23.18 19.57
CA TYR A 8 4.18 22.73 20.00
C TYR A 8 3.79 21.40 19.34
N PHE A 9 4.05 21.23 18.04
CA PHE A 9 3.74 19.98 17.32
C PHE A 9 4.68 18.83 17.67
N GLN A 10 5.93 19.11 18.04
CA GLN A 10 6.87 18.11 18.52
C GLN A 10 6.56 17.63 19.95
N HIS A 11 5.67 18.34 20.66
CA HIS A 11 5.33 17.99 22.03
C HIS A 11 4.62 16.62 22.08
N PRO A 12 5.08 15.70 22.95
CA PRO A 12 4.53 14.35 23.15
C PRO A 12 3.00 14.27 23.18
N TRP A 13 2.39 15.15 23.97
CA TRP A 13 0.94 15.20 24.16
C TRP A 13 0.21 15.70 22.91
N SER A 14 0.79 16.65 22.17
CA SER A 14 0.21 17.13 20.92
C SER A 14 0.19 16.02 19.87
N ARG A 15 1.24 15.20 19.79
CA ARG A 15 1.33 14.09 18.85
C ARG A 15 0.28 13.02 19.13
N ILE A 16 0.11 12.63 20.39
CA ILE A 16 -0.91 11.66 20.81
C ILE A 16 -2.32 12.19 20.49
N VAL A 17 -2.61 13.46 20.79
CA VAL A 17 -3.91 14.09 20.49
C VAL A 17 -4.17 14.08 18.99
N ILE A 18 -3.19 14.46 18.17
CA ILE A 18 -3.34 14.47 16.70
C ILE A 18 -3.55 13.04 16.19
N ALA A 19 -2.81 12.05 16.67
CA ALA A 19 -2.96 10.66 16.24
C ALA A 19 -4.39 10.13 16.49
N TYR A 20 -4.92 10.32 17.70
CA TYR A 20 -6.31 9.93 18.00
C TYR A 20 -7.35 10.75 17.22
N LEU A 21 -7.10 12.04 16.99
CA LEU A 21 -7.98 12.88 16.17
C LEU A 21 -8.03 12.38 14.73
N VAL A 22 -6.88 12.02 14.15
CA VAL A 22 -6.80 11.43 12.79
C VAL A 22 -7.57 10.12 12.74
N THR A 23 -7.42 9.23 13.73
CA THR A 23 -8.21 7.98 13.79
C THR A 23 -9.72 8.26 13.84
N PHE A 24 -10.13 9.25 14.64
CA PHE A 24 -11.54 9.65 14.75
C PHE A 24 -12.08 10.23 13.42
N LEU A 25 -11.31 11.08 12.75
CA LEU A 25 -11.68 11.62 11.43
C LEU A 25 -11.75 10.52 10.37
N ASN A 26 -10.82 9.56 10.38
CA ASN A 26 -10.85 8.39 9.51
C ASN A 26 -12.12 7.55 9.74
N PHE A 27 -12.56 7.41 10.98
CA PHE A 27 -13.84 6.77 11.30
C PHE A 27 -15.04 7.56 10.77
N LEU A 28 -15.05 8.89 10.93
CA LEU A 28 -16.15 9.73 10.46
C LEU A 28 -16.29 9.67 8.93
N ILE A 29 -15.17 9.71 8.20
CA ILE A 29 -15.15 9.55 6.74
C ILE A 29 -15.74 8.19 6.35
N PHE A 30 -15.33 7.11 7.01
CA PHE A 30 -15.87 5.78 6.73
C PHE A 30 -17.38 5.67 7.02
N ALA A 31 -17.87 6.34 8.06
CA ALA A 31 -19.28 6.34 8.41
C ALA A 31 -20.16 7.17 7.46
N GLU A 32 -19.61 8.23 6.86
CA GLU A 32 -20.33 9.10 5.91
C GLU A 32 -20.27 8.56 4.46
N ASP A 33 -19.20 7.84 4.09
CA ASP A 33 -18.99 7.41 2.71
C ASP A 33 -20.05 6.37 2.25
N PRO A 34 -20.91 6.69 1.26
CA PRO A 34 -21.93 5.78 0.76
C PRO A 34 -21.36 4.55 0.04
N ILE A 35 -20.09 4.60 -0.40
CA ILE A 35 -19.41 3.47 -1.08
C ILE A 35 -19.21 2.30 -0.10
N SER A 36 -19.09 2.58 1.20
CA SER A 36 -18.92 1.56 2.25
C SER A 36 -20.13 0.62 2.39
N HIS A 37 -21.30 1.02 1.90
CA HIS A 37 -22.54 0.24 1.90
C HIS A 37 -22.91 -0.32 0.51
N SER A 38 -22.09 -0.05 -0.51
CA SER A 38 -22.36 -0.51 -1.87
C SER A 38 -22.07 -2.01 -2.03
N GLN A 39 -23.03 -2.73 -2.60
CA GLN A 39 -22.94 -4.14 -2.97
C GLN A 39 -22.31 -4.37 -4.34
N THR A 40 -21.91 -3.29 -5.03
CA THR A 40 -21.22 -3.39 -6.33
C THR A 40 -19.82 -3.98 -6.15
N GLU A 41 -19.33 -4.66 -7.17
CA GLU A 41 -17.95 -5.15 -7.17
C GLU A 41 -16.95 -4.00 -7.07
N ALA A 42 -15.90 -4.23 -6.29
CA ALA A 42 -14.83 -3.26 -6.11
C ALA A 42 -13.96 -3.16 -7.35
N ASN A 43 -14.03 -2.00 -7.98
CA ASN A 43 -13.13 -1.59 -9.06
C ASN A 43 -12.13 -0.58 -8.49
N VAL A 44 -10.86 -0.96 -8.50
CA VAL A 44 -9.75 -0.02 -8.28
C VAL A 44 -8.74 -0.30 -9.37
N ILE A 45 -8.58 0.63 -10.31
CA ILE A 45 -7.78 0.47 -11.54
C ILE A 45 -6.48 -0.31 -11.35
N VAL A 46 -5.61 0.13 -10.42
CA VAL A 46 -4.28 -0.49 -10.22
C VAL A 46 -4.36 -1.69 -9.28
N VAL A 47 -5.01 -1.53 -8.13
CA VAL A 47 -5.05 -2.57 -7.08
C VAL A 47 -5.85 -3.78 -7.53
N GLY A 48 -6.94 -3.55 -8.26
CA GLY A 48 -7.79 -4.59 -8.79
C GLY A 48 -7.11 -5.45 -9.84
N ASN A 49 -6.33 -4.85 -10.75
CA ASN A 49 -5.49 -5.61 -11.67
C ASN A 49 -4.45 -6.46 -10.92
N CYS A 50 -3.79 -5.90 -9.91
CA CYS A 50 -2.81 -6.65 -9.11
C CYS A 50 -3.46 -7.81 -8.34
N PHE A 51 -4.64 -7.58 -7.75
CA PHE A 51 -5.38 -8.57 -6.99
C PHE A 51 -5.88 -9.69 -7.90
N SER A 52 -6.46 -9.34 -9.05
CA SER A 52 -6.92 -10.32 -10.04
C SER A 52 -5.79 -11.07 -10.73
N PHE A 53 -4.59 -10.47 -10.80
CA PHE A 53 -3.39 -11.15 -11.24
C PHE A 53 -2.82 -12.13 -10.21
N THR A 54 -3.08 -11.93 -8.92
CA THR A 54 -2.47 -12.75 -7.86
C THR A 54 -3.44 -13.78 -7.29
N VAL A 55 -4.72 -13.46 -7.16
CA VAL A 55 -5.68 -14.22 -6.35
C VAL A 55 -6.79 -14.85 -7.19
N THR A 56 -7.32 -14.14 -8.18
CA THR A 56 -8.49 -14.61 -8.94
C THR A 56 -8.11 -15.10 -10.35
N LYS A 57 -9.08 -15.56 -11.15
CA LYS A 57 -8.92 -15.84 -12.60
C LYS A 57 -7.71 -16.70 -12.96
N TYR A 58 -7.56 -17.85 -12.31
CA TYR A 58 -6.58 -18.86 -12.70
C TYR A 58 -7.18 -19.75 -13.80
N PRO A 59 -6.63 -19.74 -15.03
CA PRO A 59 -7.01 -20.72 -16.03
C PRO A 59 -6.36 -22.07 -15.68
N GLY A 60 -6.65 -23.12 -16.46
CA GLY A 60 -6.15 -24.49 -16.22
C GLY A 60 -4.64 -24.58 -15.94
N ILE A 61 -4.20 -25.75 -15.45
CA ILE A 61 -2.90 -25.98 -14.79
C ILE A 61 -1.71 -25.26 -15.46
N GLY A 62 -1.56 -25.35 -16.79
CA GLY A 62 -0.45 -24.72 -17.51
C GLY A 62 -0.42 -23.18 -17.41
N TRP A 63 -1.55 -22.52 -17.68
CA TRP A 63 -1.66 -21.06 -17.60
C TRP A 63 -1.62 -20.55 -16.17
N GLY A 64 -2.07 -21.35 -15.21
CA GLY A 64 -1.92 -21.08 -13.78
C GLY A 64 -0.45 -21.04 -13.35
N ILE A 65 0.36 -22.01 -13.79
CA ILE A 65 1.81 -22.02 -13.51
C ILE A 65 2.50 -20.80 -14.12
N LEU A 66 2.20 -20.46 -15.38
CA LEU A 66 2.74 -19.26 -16.04
C LEU A 66 2.41 -18.00 -15.25
N LYS A 67 1.15 -17.87 -14.80
CA LYS A 67 0.70 -16.75 -13.98
C LYS A 67 1.49 -16.64 -12.68
N VAL A 68 1.71 -17.77 -11.99
CA VAL A 68 2.52 -17.82 -10.75
C VAL A 68 3.95 -17.37 -10.97
N ILE A 69 4.59 -17.86 -12.03
CA ILE A 69 5.96 -17.46 -12.37
C ILE A 69 6.01 -15.95 -12.65
N LEU A 70 5.06 -15.42 -13.41
CA LEU A 70 5.06 -14.01 -13.79
C LEU A 70 4.83 -13.07 -12.61
N TRP A 71 3.89 -13.37 -11.69
CA TRP A 71 3.70 -12.49 -10.53
C TRP A 71 4.85 -12.61 -9.52
N LEU A 72 5.50 -13.77 -9.38
CA LEU A 72 6.72 -13.91 -8.58
C LEU A 72 7.89 -13.09 -9.17
N LEU A 73 8.08 -13.14 -10.49
CA LEU A 73 9.07 -12.32 -11.17
C LEU A 73 8.77 -10.83 -11.03
N ALA A 74 7.50 -10.43 -11.09
CA ALA A 74 7.08 -9.05 -10.87
C ALA A 74 7.43 -8.57 -9.44
N ILE A 75 7.25 -9.41 -8.42
CA ILE A 75 7.65 -9.09 -7.04
C ILE A 75 9.16 -8.92 -6.93
N VAL A 76 9.94 -9.87 -7.43
CA VAL A 76 11.41 -9.81 -7.35
C VAL A 76 11.96 -8.60 -8.09
N THR A 77 11.51 -8.37 -9.33
CA THR A 77 11.92 -7.21 -10.12
C THR A 77 11.47 -5.90 -9.49
N GLY A 78 10.25 -5.85 -8.94
CA GLY A 78 9.70 -4.70 -8.22
C GLY A 78 10.49 -4.33 -6.97
N LEU A 79 10.91 -5.30 -6.16
CA LEU A 79 11.75 -5.07 -4.98
C LEU A 79 13.15 -4.54 -5.36
N ILE A 80 13.78 -5.15 -6.36
CA ILE A 80 15.10 -4.72 -6.85
C ILE A 80 15.02 -3.32 -7.45
N ALA A 81 14.05 -3.08 -8.34
CA ALA A 81 13.83 -1.76 -8.94
C ALA A 81 13.49 -0.70 -7.89
N GLY A 82 12.69 -1.04 -6.88
CA GLY A 82 12.38 -0.17 -5.74
C GLY A 82 13.62 0.32 -5.01
N LYS A 83 14.51 -0.61 -4.67
CA LYS A 83 15.74 -0.29 -3.93
C LYS A 83 16.77 0.46 -4.79
N PHE A 84 16.99 0.04 -6.04
CA PHE A 84 18.07 0.63 -6.85
C PHE A 84 17.62 1.85 -7.68
N LEU A 85 16.46 1.80 -8.33
CA LEU A 85 16.00 2.91 -9.19
C LEU A 85 15.31 4.00 -8.38
N PHE A 86 14.33 3.64 -7.56
CA PHE A 86 13.55 4.65 -6.84
C PHE A 86 14.30 5.18 -5.62
N HIS A 87 14.75 4.30 -4.73
CA HIS A 87 15.39 4.73 -3.49
C HIS A 87 16.75 5.42 -3.73
N GLN A 88 17.70 4.75 -4.41
CA GLN A 88 19.03 5.30 -4.60
C GLN A 88 19.09 6.39 -5.69
N ARG A 89 18.53 6.14 -6.88
CA ARG A 89 18.68 7.05 -8.02
C ARG A 89 17.70 8.22 -8.00
N LEU A 90 16.41 7.97 -7.78
CA LEU A 90 15.40 9.05 -7.80
C LEU A 90 15.44 9.89 -6.51
N PHE A 91 15.31 9.25 -5.34
CA PHE A 91 15.21 9.98 -4.08
C PHE A 91 16.57 10.38 -3.49
N GLY A 92 17.59 9.53 -3.63
CA GLY A 92 18.94 9.80 -3.16
C GLY A 92 19.71 10.79 -4.04
N TYR A 93 19.77 10.54 -5.35
CA TYR A 93 20.60 11.35 -6.26
C TYR A 93 19.89 12.58 -6.84
N VAL A 94 18.67 12.43 -7.37
CA VAL A 94 17.95 13.53 -8.05
C VAL A 94 17.30 14.47 -7.03
N LEU A 95 16.49 13.95 -6.11
CA LEU A 95 15.73 14.78 -5.16
C LEU A 95 16.52 15.14 -3.87
N ARG A 96 17.66 14.46 -3.63
CA ARG A 96 18.56 14.68 -2.47
C ARG A 96 17.83 14.81 -1.13
N LEU A 97 16.78 14.01 -0.93
CA LEU A 97 15.96 14.09 0.27
C LEU A 97 16.74 13.50 1.45
N LYS A 98 16.97 14.33 2.48
CA LYS A 98 17.70 13.91 3.70
C LYS A 98 17.05 12.72 4.41
N MET A 99 15.74 12.50 4.24
CA MET A 99 14.99 11.36 4.78
C MET A 99 15.43 10.00 4.20
N PHE A 100 16.02 9.97 3.00
CA PHE A 100 16.47 8.73 2.35
C PHE A 100 17.99 8.52 2.44
N ARG A 101 18.72 9.41 3.11
CA ARG A 101 20.08 9.11 3.57
C ARG A 101 19.92 8.07 4.68
N GLU A 102 20.51 6.88 4.50
CA GLU A 102 20.48 5.72 5.42
C GLU A 102 19.28 4.74 5.31
N ASP A 103 18.67 4.55 4.13
CA ASP A 103 17.68 3.48 3.87
C ASP A 103 16.35 3.55 4.69
N HIS A 104 16.13 4.57 5.54
CA HIS A 104 14.96 4.72 6.44
C HIS A 104 13.58 4.74 5.74
N GLY A 105 13.52 4.95 4.42
CA GLY A 105 12.29 4.92 3.61
C GLY A 105 12.26 3.83 2.53
N SER A 106 13.27 2.95 2.49
CA SER A 106 13.43 1.96 1.42
C SER A 106 12.24 0.99 1.33
N TRP A 107 11.70 0.56 2.47
CA TRP A 107 10.56 -0.35 2.54
C TRP A 107 9.30 0.17 1.85
N MET A 108 8.94 1.43 2.08
CA MET A 108 7.79 2.04 1.44
C MET A 108 7.99 2.15 -0.08
N THR A 109 9.19 2.54 -0.51
CA THR A 109 9.51 2.63 -1.94
C THR A 109 9.52 1.27 -2.62
N MET A 110 10.01 0.22 -1.95
CA MET A 110 9.99 -1.16 -2.43
C MET A 110 8.56 -1.71 -2.53
N PHE A 111 7.68 -1.35 -1.60
CA PHE A 111 6.28 -1.73 -1.64
C PHE A 111 5.55 -1.12 -2.84
N PHE A 112 5.65 0.21 -3.04
CA PHE A 112 4.98 0.88 -4.16
C PHE A 112 5.56 0.47 -5.52
N SER A 113 6.87 0.28 -5.63
CA SER A 113 7.47 -0.23 -6.86
C SER A 113 6.99 -1.64 -7.19
N THR A 114 6.81 -2.49 -6.18
CA THR A 114 6.26 -3.84 -6.38
C THR A 114 4.84 -3.82 -6.93
N ILE A 115 3.97 -2.92 -6.42
CA ILE A 115 2.61 -2.73 -6.97
C ILE A 115 2.66 -2.30 -8.44
N LEU A 116 3.54 -1.35 -8.78
CA LEU A 116 3.69 -0.90 -10.18
C LEU A 116 4.18 -2.03 -11.10
N PHE A 117 5.16 -2.82 -10.67
CA PHE A 117 5.66 -3.95 -11.46
C PHE A 117 4.61 -5.05 -11.61
N LEU A 118 3.84 -5.36 -10.56
CA LEU A 118 2.70 -6.29 -10.66
C LEU A 118 1.66 -5.78 -11.68
N PHE A 119 1.38 -4.48 -11.69
CA PHE A 119 0.49 -3.88 -12.67
C PHE A 119 1.03 -4.02 -14.09
N PHE A 120 2.31 -3.73 -14.35
CA PHE A 120 2.91 -3.92 -15.67
C PHE A 120 2.89 -5.39 -16.12
N PHE A 121 3.27 -6.31 -15.24
CA PHE A 121 3.26 -7.75 -15.56
C PHE A 121 1.85 -8.29 -15.78
N SER A 122 0.82 -7.74 -15.12
CA SER A 122 -0.57 -8.11 -15.38
C SER A 122 -0.99 -7.78 -16.83
N HIS A 123 -0.50 -6.67 -17.40
CA HIS A 123 -0.75 -6.32 -18.80
C HIS A 123 0.03 -7.22 -19.76
N ILE A 124 1.26 -7.60 -19.40
CA ILE A 124 2.06 -8.55 -20.17
C ILE A 124 1.37 -9.93 -20.20
N TYR A 125 0.82 -10.38 -19.08
CA TYR A 125 0.05 -11.62 -19.02
C TYR A 125 -1.23 -11.55 -19.87
N ASN A 126 -1.94 -10.43 -19.83
CA ASN A 126 -3.11 -10.20 -20.69
C ASN A 126 -2.73 -10.25 -22.18
N LEU A 127 -1.57 -9.72 -22.57
CA LEU A 127 -1.03 -9.84 -23.93
C LEU A 127 -0.82 -11.31 -24.33
N PHE A 128 -0.23 -12.12 -23.47
CA PHE A 128 -0.06 -13.56 -23.74
C PHE A 128 -1.41 -14.29 -23.87
N LEU A 129 -2.40 -13.96 -23.04
CA LEU A 129 -3.75 -14.54 -23.14
C LEU A 129 -4.48 -14.13 -24.43
N LEU A 130 -4.31 -12.88 -24.87
CA LEU A 130 -4.89 -12.38 -26.12
C LEU A 130 -4.26 -13.08 -27.34
N MET A 131 -2.95 -13.32 -27.31
CA MET A 131 -2.24 -14.04 -28.37
C MET A 131 -2.66 -15.51 -28.48
N ALA A 132 -3.01 -16.16 -27.37
CA ALA A 132 -3.42 -17.56 -27.36
C ALA A 132 -4.81 -17.80 -27.97
N GLY A 133 -5.68 -16.79 -27.99
CA GLY A 133 -7.06 -16.89 -28.48
C GLY A 133 -7.98 -17.70 -27.54
N GLY A 134 -9.25 -17.31 -27.47
CA GLY A 134 -10.28 -18.07 -26.74
C GLY A 134 -10.28 -17.96 -25.20
N MET A 135 -9.40 -17.14 -24.61
CA MET A 135 -9.24 -17.01 -23.15
C MET A 135 -9.80 -15.68 -22.59
N SER A 136 -10.79 -15.08 -23.26
CA SER A 136 -11.34 -13.76 -22.89
C SER A 136 -11.88 -13.70 -21.45
N THR A 137 -12.45 -14.81 -20.96
CA THR A 137 -12.99 -14.92 -19.59
C THR A 137 -11.93 -14.80 -18.50
N TYR A 138 -10.66 -15.10 -18.81
CA TYR A 138 -9.56 -15.08 -17.85
C TYR A 138 -8.72 -13.80 -17.91
N ILE A 139 -9.06 -12.85 -18.78
CA ILE A 139 -8.38 -11.56 -18.88
C ILE A 139 -8.47 -10.84 -17.53
N ILE A 140 -7.32 -10.40 -17.04
CA ILE A 140 -7.19 -9.64 -15.81
C ILE A 140 -7.81 -8.27 -16.03
N ASN A 141 -8.65 -7.85 -15.11
CA ASN A 141 -9.31 -6.57 -15.13
C ASN A 141 -9.32 -5.97 -13.71
N GLU A 142 -9.82 -4.74 -13.64
CA GLU A 142 -9.79 -3.90 -12.44
C GLU A 142 -10.76 -4.36 -11.35
N TYR A 143 -11.59 -5.36 -11.67
CA TYR A 143 -12.59 -5.91 -10.78
C TYR A 143 -11.94 -6.98 -9.90
N MET A 144 -11.98 -6.75 -8.58
CA MET A 144 -11.34 -7.64 -7.60
C MET A 144 -12.12 -8.93 -7.31
N GLY A 145 -13.40 -9.01 -7.72
CA GLY A 145 -14.30 -10.09 -7.31
C GLY A 145 -14.70 -10.03 -5.82
N ILE A 146 -14.38 -8.93 -5.15
CA ILE A 146 -14.78 -8.60 -3.78
C ILE A 146 -15.74 -7.41 -3.84
N ARG A 147 -16.74 -7.37 -2.96
CA ARG A 147 -17.69 -6.25 -2.86
C ARG A 147 -17.01 -5.00 -2.30
N ASN A 148 -17.45 -3.82 -2.74
CA ASN A 148 -16.97 -2.53 -2.24
C ASN A 148 -17.05 -2.42 -0.72
N GLU A 149 -18.16 -2.88 -0.10
CA GLU A 149 -18.29 -2.88 1.35
C GLU A 149 -17.16 -3.64 2.07
N SER A 150 -16.75 -4.79 1.55
CA SER A 150 -15.75 -5.65 2.18
C SER A 150 -14.35 -5.06 1.98
N PHE A 151 -14.08 -4.55 0.77
CA PHE A 151 -12.83 -3.86 0.47
C PHE A 151 -12.64 -2.62 1.36
N MET A 152 -13.67 -1.78 1.47
CA MET A 152 -13.63 -0.57 2.29
C MET A 152 -13.48 -0.88 3.78
N LYS A 153 -14.16 -1.92 4.30
CA LYS A 153 -13.97 -2.38 5.69
C LYS A 153 -12.52 -2.82 5.95
N VAL A 154 -11.93 -3.60 5.04
CA VAL A 154 -10.54 -4.05 5.18
C VAL A 154 -9.57 -2.87 5.12
N ALA A 155 -9.77 -1.93 4.20
CA ALA A 155 -8.97 -0.72 4.09
C ALA A 155 -9.06 0.14 5.35
N ALA A 156 -10.27 0.37 5.86
CA ALA A 156 -10.50 1.14 7.08
C ALA A 156 -9.85 0.50 8.30
N VAL A 157 -10.02 -0.81 8.49
CA VAL A 157 -9.36 -1.55 9.59
C VAL A 157 -7.84 -1.48 9.47
N GLY A 158 -7.29 -1.59 8.26
CA GLY A 158 -5.86 -1.43 8.01
C GLY A 158 -5.33 -0.06 8.41
N THR A 159 -6.02 1.00 8.01
CA THR A 159 -5.66 2.39 8.39
C THR A 159 -5.76 2.58 9.91
N TRP A 160 -6.86 2.18 10.54
CA TRP A 160 -7.03 2.31 11.99
C TRP A 160 -5.97 1.54 12.76
N MET A 161 -5.63 0.32 12.34
CA MET A 161 -4.56 -0.46 12.95
C MET A 161 -3.22 0.28 12.87
N GLY A 162 -2.89 0.88 11.71
CA GLY A 162 -1.68 1.70 11.53
C GLY A 162 -1.65 2.94 12.42
N ASP A 163 -2.77 3.65 12.50
CA ASP A 163 -2.90 4.83 13.37
C ASP A 163 -2.75 4.45 14.86
N PHE A 164 -3.37 3.34 15.29
CA PHE A 164 -3.24 2.85 16.67
C PHE A 164 -1.81 2.43 17.01
N VAL A 165 -1.11 1.74 16.11
CA VAL A 165 0.31 1.39 16.31
C VAL A 165 1.16 2.64 16.43
N THR A 166 0.89 3.66 15.61
CA THR A 166 1.60 4.95 15.66
C THR A 166 1.35 5.67 16.99
N ALA A 167 0.10 5.77 17.43
CA ALA A 167 -0.26 6.34 18.73
C ALA A 167 0.37 5.57 19.91
N TRP A 168 0.43 4.25 19.81
CA TRP A 168 1.05 3.38 20.81
C TRP A 168 2.57 3.54 20.87
N MET A 169 3.25 3.62 19.72
CA MET A 169 4.69 3.91 19.65
C MET A 169 5.03 5.25 20.29
N ASP A 170 4.26 6.30 19.99
CA ASP A 170 4.45 7.62 20.60
C ASP A 170 4.24 7.55 22.11
N LYS A 171 3.19 6.88 22.59
CA LYS A 171 2.97 6.65 24.02
C LYS A 171 4.11 5.88 24.69
N MET A 172 4.59 4.79 24.08
CA MET A 172 5.68 3.96 24.63
C MET A 172 7.03 4.70 24.67
N SER A 173 7.31 5.54 23.68
CA SER A 173 8.51 6.38 23.66
C SER A 173 8.56 7.38 24.82
N HIS A 174 7.43 7.61 25.48
CA HIS A 174 7.26 8.48 26.63
C HIS A 174 7.07 7.75 27.97
N THR A 175 7.05 6.41 27.98
CA THR A 175 7.16 5.65 29.23
C THR A 175 8.51 5.96 29.87
N PRO A 176 8.57 6.43 31.13
CA PRO A 176 9.75 7.09 31.69
C PRO A 176 10.86 6.07 31.97
N LYS A 177 11.70 5.77 30.99
CA LYS A 177 13.05 5.24 31.23
C LYS A 177 14.14 6.32 31.12
N ARG A 178 13.78 7.54 30.72
CA ARG A 178 14.72 8.65 30.51
C ARG A 178 14.58 9.82 31.48
N TRP A 179 13.77 9.65 32.53
CA TRP A 179 13.61 10.63 33.62
C TRP A 179 14.13 10.10 34.97
N LEU A 180 14.84 8.98 34.96
CA LEU A 180 15.39 8.30 36.16
C LEU A 180 16.92 8.09 36.10
N LEU A 181 17.62 8.80 35.21
CA LEU A 181 19.08 8.92 35.22
C LEU A 181 19.46 10.38 35.00
#